data_AF-A0A2V8ZPU7-F1
#
_entry.id   AF-A0A2V8ZPU7-F1
#
_cell.length_a   1.000
_cell.length_b   1.000
_cell.length_c   1.000
_cell.angle_alpha   90.00
_cell.angle_beta   90.00
_cell.angle_gamma   90.00
#
_symmetry.space_group_name_H-M   'P 1'
#
loop_
_entity.id
_entity.type
_entity.pdbx_description
1 polymer ?
#
loop_
_entity_poly.entity_id
_entity_poly.type
_entity_poly.pdbx_seq_one_letter_code
_entity_poly.pdbx_strand_id
1 'polypeptide(L)' 'MTKPPANVLNLPLEQRAEMALKAAVERVLVEHARQGLPIYIWRDGKVVEVPPAELRAQAAALEAGSS' A
#
# COMPACT_ATOMS: atom_id res chain seq x y z
N MET A 1 8.12 2.89 1.77
CA MET A 1 7.06 3.67 2.46
C MET A 1 7.14 5.08 1.96
N THR A 2 6.11 5.52 1.24
CA THR A 2 6.02 6.90 0.77
C THR A 2 5.95 7.85 1.96
N LYS A 3 7.03 8.61 2.18
CA LYS A 3 7.04 9.63 3.23
C LYS A 3 6.19 10.82 2.78
N PRO A 4 5.30 11.35 3.64
CA PRO A 4 4.60 12.58 3.32
C PRO A 4 5.60 13.74 3.20
N PRO A 5 5.31 14.76 2.38
CA PRO A 5 6.18 15.92 2.23
C PRO A 5 6.21 16.74 3.52
N ALA A 6 7.26 17.53 3.70
CA ALA A 6 7.46 18.31 4.93
C ALA A 6 6.30 19.28 5.23
N ASN A 7 5.60 19.76 4.19
CA ASN A 7 4.46 20.66 4.30
C ASN A 7 3.10 19.93 4.40
N VAL A 8 3.06 18.63 4.69
CA VAL A 8 1.80 17.83 4.70
C VAL A 8 0.69 18.47 5.53
N LEU A 9 1.01 19.15 6.63
CA LEU A 9 0.02 19.81 7.50
C LEU A 9 -0.68 20.99 6.82
N ASN A 10 -0.04 21.61 5.82
CA ASN A 10 -0.56 22.74 5.06
C ASN A 10 -1.46 22.29 3.88
N LEU A 11 -1.55 20.99 3.60
CA LEU A 11 -2.39 20.46 2.54
C LEU A 11 -3.86 20.37 2.99
N PRO A 12 -4.81 20.45 2.04
CA PRO A 12 -6.22 20.16 2.30
C PRO A 12 -6.42 18.79 2.96
N LEU A 13 -7.46 18.67 3.80
CA LEU A 13 -7.70 17.47 4.61
C LEU A 13 -7.85 16.21 3.75
N GLU A 14 -8.54 16.31 2.63
CA GLU A 14 -8.77 15.25 1.66
C GLU A 14 -7.46 14.70 1.07
N GLN A 15 -6.50 15.57 0.78
CA GLN A 15 -5.20 15.16 0.26
C GLN A 15 -4.40 14.43 1.34
N ARG A 16 -4.42 14.95 2.57
CA ARG A 16 -3.75 14.29 3.71
C ARG A 16 -4.35 12.91 3.98
N ALA A 17 -5.68 12.79 3.90
CA ALA A 17 -6.39 11.54 4.09
C ALA A 17 -6.02 10.51 3.01
N GLU A 18 -5.97 10.92 1.74
CA GLU A 18 -5.54 10.05 0.65
C GLU A 18 -4.11 9.56 0.83
N MET A 19 -3.19 10.45 1.20
CA MET A 19 -1.79 10.10 1.46
C MET A 19 -1.65 9.11 2.63
N ALA A 20 -2.39 9.34 3.73
CA ALA A 20 -2.39 8.45 4.87
C ALA A 20 -2.92 7.06 4.51
N LEU A 21 -4.00 7.00 3.71
CA LEU A 21 -4.57 5.73 3.23
C LEU A 21 -3.58 4.98 2.35
N LYS A 22 -2.94 5.64 1.38
CA LYS A 22 -1.93 5.02 0.52
C LYS A 22 -0.77 4.45 1.32
N ALA A 23 -0.23 5.23 2.27
CA ALA A 23 0.85 4.77 3.15
C ALA A 23 0.44 3.56 4.02
N ALA A 24 -0.80 3.53 4.51
CA ALA A 24 -1.32 2.40 5.26
C ALA A 24 -1.45 1.14 4.39
N VAL A 25 -1.94 1.28 3.15
CA VAL A 25 -2.05 0.15 2.20
C VAL A 25 -0.68 -0.39 1.82
N GLU A 26 0.30 0.46 1.51
CA GLU A 26 1.68 0.04 1.24
C GLU A 26 2.24 -0.81 2.39
N ARG A 27 2.02 -0.37 3.64
CA ARG A 27 2.46 -1.11 4.83
C ARG A 27 1.78 -2.48 4.94
N VAL A 28 0.46 -2.55 4.71
CA VAL A 28 -0.29 -3.81 4.75
C VAL A 28 0.24 -4.80 3.71
N LEU A 29 0.51 -4.34 2.48
CA LEU A 29 1.06 -5.17 1.41
C LEU A 29 2.41 -5.78 1.80
N VAL A 30 3.33 -4.96 2.32
CA VAL A 30 4.67 -5.40 2.76
C VAL A 30 4.56 -6.38 3.94
N GLU A 31 3.72 -6.09 4.93
CA GLU A 31 3.54 -6.98 6.09
C GLU A 31 2.96 -8.34 5.70
N HIS A 32 1.96 -8.38 4.83
CA HIS A 32 1.36 -9.64 4.37
C HIS A 32 2.32 -10.43 3.48
N ALA A 33 3.07 -9.76 2.60
CA ALA A 33 4.13 -10.37 1.81
C ALA A 33 5.20 -11.06 2.70
N ARG A 34 5.61 -10.38 3.78
CA ARG A 34 6.57 -10.91 4.76
C ARG A 34 6.02 -12.08 5.56
N GLN A 35 4.74 -12.03 5.94
CA GLN A 35 4.09 -13.08 6.73
C GLN A 35 3.62 -14.26 5.88
N GLY A 36 3.61 -14.14 4.55
CA GLY A 36 3.09 -15.17 3.66
C GLY A 36 1.57 -15.28 3.69
N LEU A 37 0.86 -14.19 4.01
CA LEU A 37 -0.59 -14.13 4.08
C LEU A 37 -1.19 -13.54 2.79
N PRO A 38 -2.31 -14.06 2.28
CA PRO A 38 -3.01 -13.45 1.15
C PRO A 38 -3.73 -12.17 1.56
N ILE A 39 -4.09 -11.34 0.58
CA ILE A 39 -5.00 -10.20 0.75
C ILE A 39 -6.17 -10.38 -0.20
N TYR A 40 -7.36 -9.98 0.22
CA TYR A 40 -8.56 -9.99 -0.60
C TYR A 40 -8.93 -8.57 -1.01
N ILE A 41 -9.08 -8.34 -2.31
CA ILE A 41 -9.43 -7.02 -2.87
C ILE A 41 -10.73 -7.09 -3.66
N TRP A 42 -11.44 -5.97 -3.75
CA TRP A 42 -12.53 -5.83 -4.71
C TRP A 42 -11.96 -5.46 -6.08
N ARG A 43 -12.28 -6.26 -7.11
CA ARG A 43 -11.89 -6.00 -8.50
C ARG A 43 -13.02 -6.50 -9.42
N ASP A 44 -13.48 -5.64 -10.32
CA ASP A 44 -14.50 -5.96 -11.34
C ASP A 44 -15.76 -6.63 -10.77
N GLY A 45 -16.31 -6.09 -9.69
CA GLY A 45 -17.56 -6.55 -9.10
C GLY A 45 -17.46 -7.83 -8.26
N LYS A 46 -16.25 -8.31 -7.97
CA LYS A 46 -16.02 -9.50 -7.14
C LYS A 46 -14.84 -9.31 -6.19
N VAL A 47 -14.83 -10.14 -5.15
CA VAL A 47 -13.67 -10.31 -4.27
C VAL A 47 -12.67 -11.23 -4.97
N VAL A 48 -11.41 -10.79 -5.06
CA VAL A 48 -10.29 -11.54 -5.64
C VAL A 48 -9.22 -11.72 -4.59
N GLU A 49 -8.72 -12.94 -4.45
CA GLU A 49 -7.54 -13.24 -3.65
C GLU A 49 -6.27 -12.84 -4.40
N VAL A 50 -5.41 -12.09 -3.73
CA VAL A 50 -4.04 -11.79 -4.17
C VAL A 50 -3.10 -12.68 -3.35
N PRO A 51 -2.45 -13.67 -3.99
CA PRO A 51 -1.63 -14.63 -3.26
C PRO A 51 -0.32 -13.99 -2.77
N PRO A 52 0.31 -14.55 -1.72
CA PRO A 52 1.55 -14.00 -1.16
C PRO A 52 2.70 -13.84 -2.16
N ALA A 53 2.76 -14.68 -3.19
CA ALA A 53 3.78 -14.58 -4.24
C ALA A 53 3.66 -13.28 -5.05
N GLU A 54 2.43 -12.88 -5.40
CA GLU A 54 2.18 -11.60 -6.07
C GLU A 54 2.43 -10.42 -5.13
N LEU A 55 2.04 -10.54 -3.85
CA LEU A 55 2.31 -9.52 -2.85
C LEU A 55 3.81 -9.27 -2.65
N ARG A 56 4.65 -10.31 -2.70
CA ARG A 56 6.12 -10.16 -2.64
C ARG A 56 6.68 -9.41 -3.84
N ALA A 57 6.18 -9.68 -5.04
CA ALA A 57 6.57 -8.94 -6.23
C ALA A 57 6.20 -7.45 -6.13
N GLN A 58 4.98 -7.15 -5.63
CA GLN A 58 4.55 -5.78 -5.39
C GLN A 58 5.36 -5.09 -4.28
N ALA A 59 5.62 -5.78 -3.16
CA ALA A 59 6.42 -5.26 -2.06
C ALA A 59 7.84 -4.89 -2.53
N ALA A 60 8.48 -5.75 -3.32
CA ALA A 60 9.80 -5.48 -3.89
C ALA A 60 9.79 -4.22 -4.79
N ALA A 61 8.74 -4.02 -5.59
CA ALA A 61 8.60 -2.81 -6.41
C ALA A 61 8.38 -1.55 -5.56
N LEU A 62 7.59 -1.63 -4.49
CA LEU A 62 7.36 -0.51 -3.57
C LEU A 62 8.63 -0.10 -2.81
N GLU A 63 9.45 -1.07 -2.43
CA GLU A 63 10.74 -0.82 -1.79
C GLU A 63 11.75 -0.20 -2.76
N ALA A 64 11.80 -0.68 -4.01
CA ALA A 64 12.68 -0.14 -5.04
C ALA A 64 12.32 1.31 -5.46
N GLY A 65 11.03 1.65 -5.48
CA GLY A 65 10.55 3.01 -5.79
C GLY A 65 10.56 4.00 -4.62
N SER A 66 10.86 3.53 -3.41
CA SER A 66 10.99 4.39 -2.21
C SER A 66 12.44 4.87 -1.96
N SER A 67 13.38 4.54 -2.85
CA SER A 67 14.80 4.93 -2.78
C SER A 67 15.11 6.21 -3.56
#